data_AF-A0A7S3K497-F1
#
_entry.id   AF-A0A7S3K497-F1
#
_cell.length_a   1.000
_cell.length_b   1.000
_cell.length_c   1.000
_cell.angle_alpha   90.00
_cell.angle_beta   90.00
_cell.angle_gamma   90.00
#
_symmetry.space_group_name_H-M   'P 1'
#
loop_
_entity.id
_entity.type
_entity.pdbx_description
1 polymer ?
#
loop_
_entity_poly.entity_id
_entity_poly.type
_entity_poly.pdbx_seq_one_letter_code
_entity_poly.pdbx_strand_id
1 'polypeptide(L)'
;MYVCMYVCNASDTTVEKWCAYPSEINNKIENAHIAKEESVTFVMNGADYTVDLTSSPPEQIREATNKRREMRRNIKTTPQAKSPQEQNDWTVEPDIFSNGTQRWIIPVSQSASVCRETDEFNKASAQYVKMLGETAPLPRRVDYYESETTSSNFQSKKDEFAKAGIPTNEIWVFHGTFSDENIESIMSEGFKVGGSEVAIKNGDAHGRGVYTATGPRSSQGYGKKTNKVILAKGLVGTEGVHSKTPKDDWYLFMDGHQLLPVYVLHMKEE
;
A
#
# COMPACT_ATOMS: atom_id res chain seq x y z
N MET A 1 20.84 -9.33 6.62
CA MET A 1 21.63 -8.42 7.50
C MET A 1 21.89 -9.17 8.80
N TYR A 2 23.15 -9.26 9.23
CA TYR A 2 23.51 -9.96 10.48
C TYR A 2 23.24 -9.06 11.68
N VAL A 3 22.90 -9.67 12.82
CA VAL A 3 22.84 -9.00 14.12
C VAL A 3 23.97 -9.54 14.97
N CYS A 4 24.94 -8.68 15.23
CA CYS A 4 25.97 -8.88 16.23
C CYS A 4 25.34 -8.76 17.62
N MET A 5 25.60 -9.75 18.46
CA MET A 5 25.15 -9.80 19.84
C MET A 5 26.35 -9.90 20.77
N TYR A 6 26.22 -9.29 21.96
CA TYR A 6 27.19 -9.36 23.04
C TYR A 6 26.51 -9.82 24.33
N VAL A 7 27.29 -10.37 25.25
CA VAL A 7 26.80 -10.74 26.58
C VAL A 7 26.64 -9.47 27.42
N CYS A 8 25.40 -9.14 27.78
CA CYS A 8 25.12 -8.15 28.80
C CYS A 8 25.44 -8.75 30.18
N ASN A 9 26.21 -8.05 31.03
CA ASN A 9 26.50 -8.53 32.39
C ASN A 9 25.17 -8.86 33.10
N ALA A 10 25.01 -10.13 33.46
CA ALA A 10 24.05 -10.58 34.43
C ALA A 10 24.55 -10.15 35.81
N SER A 11 23.85 -9.24 36.47
CA SER A 11 23.92 -9.14 37.91
C SER A 11 23.38 -10.46 38.48
N ASP A 12 24.26 -11.29 39.04
CA ASP A 12 23.97 -12.47 39.89
C ASP A 12 23.04 -13.58 39.37
N THR A 13 22.60 -13.56 38.11
CA THR A 13 21.83 -14.65 37.53
C THR A 13 22.73 -15.54 36.68
N THR A 14 22.70 -16.86 36.89
CA THR A 14 23.46 -17.89 36.14
C THR A 14 23.10 -17.99 34.65
N VAL A 15 22.24 -17.11 34.13
CA VAL A 15 21.78 -17.11 32.74
C VAL A 15 22.46 -15.97 31.98
N GLU A 16 23.26 -16.31 30.97
CA GLU A 16 23.84 -15.34 30.04
C GLU A 16 22.74 -14.68 29.21
N LYS A 17 22.59 -13.36 29.33
CA LYS A 17 21.66 -12.59 28.49
C LYS A 17 22.41 -11.98 27.31
N TRP A 18 22.06 -12.43 26.11
CA TRP A 18 22.56 -11.87 24.87
C TRP A 18 21.77 -10.61 24.49
N CYS A 19 22.48 -9.54 24.18
CA CYS A 19 21.93 -8.26 23.76
C CYS A 19 22.42 -7.92 22.35
N ALA A 20 21.54 -7.37 21.51
CA ALA A 20 21.95 -6.81 20.23
C ALA A 20 22.67 -5.47 20.44
N TYR A 21 23.67 -5.18 19.61
CA TYR A 21 24.21 -3.82 19.54
C TYR A 21 23.17 -2.83 18.98
N PRO A 22 23.25 -1.54 19.36
CA PRO A 22 22.57 -0.46 18.64
C PRO A 22 22.87 -0.53 17.13
N SER A 23 21.91 -0.12 16.29
CA SER A 23 21.99 -0.29 14.83
C SER A 23 23.25 0.32 14.22
N GLU A 24 23.68 1.49 14.68
CA GLU A 24 24.90 2.16 14.21
C GLU A 24 26.17 1.33 14.50
N ILE A 25 26.32 0.84 15.73
CA ILE A 25 27.44 -0.01 16.14
C ILE A 25 27.40 -1.34 15.39
N ASN A 26 26.22 -1.94 15.26
CA ASN A 26 26.04 -3.18 14.51
C ASN A 26 26.47 -3.01 13.05
N ASN A 27 26.05 -1.93 12.38
CA ASN A 27 26.45 -1.63 11.01
C ASN A 27 27.97 -1.42 10.89
N LYS A 28 28.58 -0.74 11.86
CA LYS A 28 30.03 -0.53 11.88
C LYS A 28 30.80 -1.86 11.96
N ILE A 29 30.37 -2.76 12.85
CA ILE A 29 30.99 -4.09 13.00
C ILE A 29 30.80 -4.93 11.73
N GLU A 30 29.61 -4.93 11.15
CA GLU A 30 29.32 -5.71 9.94
C GLU A 30 30.09 -5.18 8.73
N ASN A 31 30.23 -3.86 8.58
CA ASN A 31 31.03 -3.27 7.51
C ASN A 31 32.51 -3.63 7.64
N ALA A 32 33.08 -3.56 8.85
CA ALA A 32 34.46 -3.96 9.12
C ALA A 32 34.67 -5.45 8.80
N HIS A 33 33.73 -6.31 9.18
CA HIS A 33 33.79 -7.74 8.86
C HIS A 33 33.71 -8.00 7.34
N ILE A 34 32.82 -7.32 6.60
CA ILE A 34 32.70 -7.42 5.14
C ILE A 34 33.99 -6.95 4.46
N ALA A 35 34.59 -5.87 4.96
CA ALA A 35 35.86 -5.33 4.49
C ALA A 35 37.07 -6.19 4.88
N LYS A 36 36.87 -7.27 5.67
CA LYS A 36 37.92 -8.14 6.21
C LYS A 36 38.96 -7.38 7.04
N GLU A 37 38.50 -6.39 7.80
CA GLU A 37 39.34 -5.72 8.80
C GLU A 37 39.63 -6.68 9.96
N GLU A 38 40.81 -6.53 10.58
CA GLU A 38 41.21 -7.36 11.71
C GLU A 38 40.46 -6.99 13.00
N SER A 39 40.10 -5.70 13.14
CA SER A 39 39.37 -5.22 14.32
C SER A 39 38.59 -3.94 14.01
N VAL A 40 37.65 -3.60 14.89
CA VAL A 40 36.86 -2.38 14.83
C VAL A 40 36.62 -1.80 16.22
N THR A 41 36.78 -0.48 16.35
CA THR A 41 36.62 0.23 17.64
C THR A 41 35.34 1.06 17.68
N PHE A 42 34.71 1.19 18.84
CA PHE A 42 33.55 2.06 19.05
C PHE A 42 33.34 2.41 20.53
N VAL A 43 32.55 3.47 20.77
CA VAL A 43 32.14 3.89 22.11
C VAL A 43 30.73 3.40 22.39
N MET A 44 30.50 2.76 23.53
CA MET A 44 29.17 2.35 23.99
C MET A 44 29.03 2.62 25.48
N ASN A 45 27.97 3.33 25.89
CA ASN A 45 27.73 3.70 27.29
C ASN A 45 28.95 4.41 27.95
N GLY A 46 29.64 5.27 27.19
CA GLY A 46 30.80 6.04 27.66
C GLY A 46 32.08 5.22 27.87
N ALA A 47 32.16 4.00 27.35
CA ALA A 47 33.36 3.18 27.38
C ALA A 47 33.81 2.79 25.97
N ASP A 48 35.13 2.73 25.77
CA ASP A 48 35.75 2.29 24.53
C ASP A 48 35.80 0.76 24.46
N TYR A 49 35.45 0.24 23.29
CA TYR A 49 35.48 -1.18 22.96
C TYR A 49 36.18 -1.41 21.64
N THR A 50 36.91 -2.51 21.55
CA THR A 50 37.43 -3.09 20.31
C THR A 50 36.78 -4.44 20.08
N VAL A 51 36.39 -4.75 18.85
CA VAL A 51 35.99 -6.10 18.45
C VAL A 51 37.11 -6.69 17.62
N ASP A 52 37.69 -7.78 18.10
CA ASP A 52 38.63 -8.62 17.38
C ASP A 52 37.84 -9.51 16.41
N LEU A 53 38.01 -9.26 15.11
CA LEU A 53 37.34 -9.98 14.04
C LEU A 53 38.17 -11.16 13.53
N THR A 54 39.40 -11.32 14.00
CA THR A 54 40.29 -12.43 13.64
C THR A 54 40.03 -13.69 14.49
N SER A 55 39.41 -13.52 15.66
CA SER A 55 39.04 -14.63 16.53
C SER A 55 37.77 -15.34 16.04
N SER A 56 37.65 -16.64 16.37
CA SER A 56 36.48 -17.46 16.04
C SER A 56 35.97 -18.18 17.30
N PRO A 57 34.87 -17.71 17.92
CA PRO A 57 34.04 -16.56 17.54
C PRO A 57 34.73 -15.19 17.74
N PRO A 58 34.25 -14.12 17.10
CA PRO A 58 34.73 -12.76 17.35
C PRO A 58 34.63 -12.38 18.84
N GLU A 59 35.58 -11.58 19.34
CA GLU A 59 35.61 -11.15 20.75
C GLU A 59 35.45 -9.64 20.88
N GLN A 60 34.60 -9.19 21.81
CA GLN A 60 34.56 -7.82 22.28
C GLN A 60 35.53 -7.63 23.44
N ILE A 61 36.36 -6.60 23.37
CA ILE A 61 37.37 -6.22 24.36
C ILE A 61 37.03 -4.83 24.87
N ARG A 62 36.92 -4.67 26.20
CA ARG A 62 36.82 -3.35 26.82
C ARG A 62 38.22 -2.79 27.10
N GLU A 63 38.59 -1.71 26.43
CA GLU A 63 39.96 -1.16 26.45
C GLU A 63 40.47 -0.89 27.87
N ALA A 64 39.67 -0.20 28.68
CA ALA A 64 40.08 0.21 30.03
C ALA A 64 40.38 -0.96 30.98
N THR A 65 39.81 -2.14 30.75
CA THR A 65 39.94 -3.29 31.68
C THR A 65 40.49 -4.55 31.04
N ASN A 66 40.76 -4.52 29.73
CA ASN A 66 41.09 -5.68 28.91
C ASN A 66 40.13 -6.88 29.11
N LYS A 67 38.86 -6.60 29.46
CA LYS A 67 37.87 -7.66 29.71
C LYS A 67 37.33 -8.12 28.36
N ARG A 68 37.47 -9.42 28.09
CA ARG A 68 37.04 -10.07 26.84
C ARG A 68 35.66 -10.69 27.00
N ARG A 69 34.87 -10.66 25.92
CA ARG A 69 33.55 -11.28 25.82
C ARG A 69 33.37 -11.87 24.44
N GLU A 70 32.85 -13.10 24.39
CA GLU A 70 32.42 -13.71 23.14
C GLU A 70 31.31 -12.88 22.49
N MET A 71 31.38 -12.72 21.16
CA MET A 71 30.31 -12.21 20.33
C MET A 71 29.68 -13.30 19.49
N ARG A 72 28.36 -13.17 19.27
CA ARG A 72 27.63 -14.03 18.34
C ARG A 72 27.13 -13.21 17.16
N ARG A 73 27.33 -13.72 15.95
CA ARG A 73 26.73 -13.20 14.73
C ARG A 73 25.56 -14.09 14.36
N ASN A 74 24.36 -13.67 14.74
CA ASN A 74 23.15 -14.36 14.31
C ASN A 74 22.75 -13.83 12.93
N ILE A 75 22.55 -14.75 11.99
CA ILE A 75 21.81 -14.45 10.77
C ILE A 75 20.39 -14.15 11.23
N LYS A 76 20.02 -12.86 11.33
CA LYS A 76 18.62 -12.54 11.07
C LYS A 76 18.43 -12.95 9.62
N THR A 77 17.75 -14.07 9.41
CA THR A 77 17.01 -14.31 8.17
C THR A 77 15.97 -13.22 8.10
N THR A 78 16.42 -12.00 7.79
CA THR A 78 15.60 -11.04 7.10
C THR A 78 15.25 -11.79 5.83
N PRO A 79 13.96 -12.12 5.58
CA PRO A 79 13.57 -12.70 4.30
C PRO A 79 14.28 -11.86 3.25
N GLN A 80 15.09 -12.51 2.42
CA GLN A 80 15.86 -11.83 1.39
C GLN A 80 14.85 -10.95 0.66
N ALA A 81 14.99 -9.63 0.77
CA ALA A 81 14.06 -8.74 0.11
C ALA A 81 14.18 -9.10 -1.37
N LYS A 82 13.11 -9.70 -1.92
CA LYS A 82 12.99 -9.93 -3.36
C LYS A 82 13.41 -8.64 -4.06
N SER A 83 14.08 -8.75 -5.19
CA SER A 83 14.44 -7.55 -5.95
C SER A 83 13.19 -6.69 -6.18
N PRO A 84 13.31 -5.35 -6.30
CA PRO A 84 12.16 -4.47 -6.53
C PRO A 84 11.31 -4.88 -7.75
N GLN A 85 11.92 -5.61 -8.70
CA GLN A 85 11.24 -6.15 -9.87
C GLN A 85 10.44 -7.41 -9.52
N GLU A 86 11.03 -8.38 -8.80
CA GLU A 86 10.34 -9.59 -8.32
C GLU A 86 9.24 -9.32 -7.28
N GLN A 87 9.23 -8.14 -6.64
CA GLN A 87 8.14 -7.70 -5.76
C GLN A 87 6.90 -7.24 -6.55
N ASN A 88 7.08 -6.80 -7.80
CA ASN A 88 6.02 -6.22 -8.63
C ASN A 88 5.40 -7.22 -9.62
N ASP A 89 5.86 -8.46 -9.66
CA ASP A 89 5.27 -9.46 -10.55
C ASP A 89 4.00 -10.05 -9.96
N TRP A 90 2.97 -10.18 -10.80
CA TRP A 90 1.77 -10.93 -10.49
C TRP A 90 2.11 -12.42 -10.42
N THR A 91 1.64 -13.08 -9.37
CA THR A 91 1.69 -14.53 -9.19
C THR A 91 0.43 -15.23 -9.72
N VAL A 92 -0.67 -14.48 -9.86
CA VAL A 92 -1.91 -14.95 -10.47
C VAL A 92 -2.13 -14.28 -11.83
N GLU A 93 -2.54 -15.08 -12.81
CA GLU A 93 -2.91 -14.58 -14.14
C GLU A 93 -4.24 -13.79 -14.06
N PRO A 94 -4.38 -12.70 -14.83
CA PRO A 94 -5.65 -11.99 -14.91
C PRO A 94 -6.69 -12.81 -15.67
N ASP A 95 -7.95 -12.65 -15.26
CA ASP A 95 -9.08 -12.93 -16.14
C ASP A 95 -9.12 -11.85 -17.23
N ILE A 96 -9.35 -12.27 -18.47
CA ILE A 96 -9.72 -11.35 -19.54
C ILE A 96 -11.21 -11.03 -19.41
N PHE A 97 -11.47 -9.81 -18.97
CA PHE A 97 -12.77 -9.21 -18.82
C PHE A 97 -13.19 -8.48 -20.13
N SER A 98 -14.40 -7.95 -20.16
CA SER A 98 -14.96 -7.28 -21.35
C SER A 98 -14.01 -6.23 -21.96
N ASN A 99 -14.02 -6.15 -23.30
CA ASN A 99 -13.21 -5.21 -24.09
C ASN A 99 -11.69 -5.30 -23.84
N GLY A 100 -11.18 -6.50 -23.49
CA GLY A 100 -9.76 -6.72 -23.22
C GLY A 100 -9.28 -6.17 -21.87
N THR A 101 -10.21 -5.74 -21.02
CA THR A 101 -9.91 -5.33 -19.64
C THR A 101 -9.34 -6.52 -18.88
N GLN A 102 -8.23 -6.35 -18.18
CA GLN A 102 -7.67 -7.40 -17.32
C GLN A 102 -8.21 -7.25 -15.90
N ARG A 103 -8.58 -8.36 -15.27
CA ARG A 103 -9.08 -8.41 -13.89
C ARG A 103 -8.32 -9.43 -13.06
N TRP A 104 -7.74 -9.00 -11.96
CA TRP A 104 -7.12 -9.87 -10.97
C TRP A 104 -8.04 -10.00 -9.76
N ILE A 105 -8.45 -11.23 -9.45
CA ILE A 105 -9.28 -11.52 -8.29
C ILE A 105 -8.35 -11.80 -7.10
N ILE A 106 -8.31 -10.88 -6.14
CA ILE A 106 -7.39 -10.95 -5.00
C ILE A 106 -8.19 -11.24 -3.73
N PRO A 107 -8.21 -12.49 -3.24
CA PRO A 107 -8.86 -12.79 -1.97
C PRO A 107 -8.10 -12.13 -0.81
N VAL A 108 -8.75 -12.00 0.34
CA VAL A 108 -8.05 -11.61 1.57
C VAL A 108 -6.91 -12.60 1.84
N SER A 109 -5.68 -12.13 1.65
CA SER A 109 -4.51 -12.99 1.81
C SER A 109 -4.29 -13.30 3.29
N GLN A 110 -4.15 -14.60 3.60
CA GLN A 110 -3.62 -15.05 4.89
C GLN A 110 -2.10 -15.21 4.87
N SER A 111 -1.45 -15.10 3.69
CA SER A 111 -0.01 -15.30 3.56
C SER A 111 0.76 -13.98 3.72
N ALA A 112 1.87 -14.04 4.45
CA ALA A 112 2.80 -12.91 4.64
C ALA A 112 3.74 -12.70 3.43
N SER A 113 3.40 -13.25 2.25
CA SER A 113 4.26 -13.15 1.07
C SER A 113 4.17 -11.75 0.47
N VAL A 114 5.32 -11.09 0.32
CA VAL A 114 5.44 -9.82 -0.41
C VAL A 114 5.32 -10.11 -1.92
N CYS A 115 4.18 -9.71 -2.50
CA CYS A 115 3.85 -9.80 -3.92
C CYS A 115 2.85 -8.70 -4.29
N ARG A 116 2.69 -8.43 -5.60
CA ARG A 116 1.84 -7.35 -6.11
C ARG A 116 0.38 -7.49 -5.66
N GLU A 117 -0.16 -8.70 -5.59
CA GLU A 117 -1.51 -8.95 -5.09
C GLU A 117 -1.71 -8.42 -3.67
N THR A 118 -0.73 -8.72 -2.80
CA THR A 118 -0.77 -8.29 -1.40
C THR A 118 -0.67 -6.77 -1.31
N ASP A 119 0.16 -6.15 -2.14
CA ASP A 119 0.30 -4.70 -2.19
C ASP A 119 -0.98 -4.00 -2.68
N GLU A 120 -1.59 -4.51 -3.75
CA GLU A 120 -2.83 -3.95 -4.30
C GLU A 120 -4.02 -4.17 -3.34
N PHE A 121 -4.13 -5.34 -2.73
CA PHE A 121 -5.12 -5.60 -1.69
C PHE A 121 -4.94 -4.66 -0.49
N ASN A 122 -3.71 -4.50 -0.01
CA ASN A 122 -3.39 -3.62 1.11
C ASN A 122 -3.68 -2.17 0.78
N LYS A 123 -3.36 -1.71 -0.43
CA LYS A 123 -3.64 -0.35 -0.89
C LYS A 123 -5.14 -0.06 -0.92
N ALA A 124 -5.94 -0.93 -1.54
CA ALA A 124 -7.39 -0.77 -1.59
C ALA A 124 -8.01 -0.84 -0.17
N SER A 125 -7.59 -1.83 0.63
CA SER A 125 -8.08 -2.02 2.00
C SER A 125 -7.70 -0.87 2.93
N ALA A 126 -6.47 -0.36 2.82
CA ALA A 126 -6.02 0.78 3.61
C ALA A 126 -6.83 2.05 3.31
N GLN A 127 -7.15 2.31 2.04
CA GLN A 127 -8.05 3.43 1.69
C GLN A 127 -9.43 3.26 2.33
N TYR A 128 -9.96 2.04 2.30
CA TYR A 128 -11.26 1.74 2.88
C TYR A 128 -11.27 1.87 4.42
N VAL A 129 -10.28 1.33 5.11
CA VAL A 129 -10.15 1.40 6.59
C VAL A 129 -9.88 2.82 7.06
N LYS A 130 -8.97 3.55 6.40
CA LYS A 130 -8.62 4.93 6.74
C LYS A 130 -9.86 5.83 6.84
N MET A 131 -10.87 5.57 6.02
CA MET A 131 -12.06 6.42 5.91
C MET A 131 -13.25 5.98 6.78
N LEU A 132 -13.29 4.72 7.22
CA LEU A 132 -14.33 4.22 8.14
C LEU A 132 -13.87 4.15 9.61
N GLY A 133 -12.57 4.32 9.85
CA GLY A 133 -11.96 4.18 11.17
C GLY A 133 -11.50 2.75 11.45
N GLU A 134 -10.76 2.59 12.55
CA GLU A 134 -10.04 1.36 12.91
C GLU A 134 -10.93 0.13 13.11
N THR A 135 -12.23 0.32 13.35
CA THR A 135 -13.18 -0.77 13.60
C THR A 135 -13.87 -1.29 12.33
N ALA A 136 -13.52 -0.77 11.15
CA ALA A 136 -14.15 -1.19 9.90
C ALA A 136 -13.73 -2.61 9.51
N PRO A 137 -14.66 -3.50 9.14
CA PRO A 137 -14.30 -4.83 8.65
C PRO A 137 -13.57 -4.69 7.31
N LEU A 138 -12.44 -5.37 7.15
CA LEU A 138 -11.72 -5.41 5.87
C LEU A 138 -12.59 -6.02 4.75
N PRO A 139 -12.39 -5.61 3.49
CA PRO A 139 -12.94 -6.33 2.34
C PRO A 139 -12.51 -7.80 2.38
N ARG A 140 -13.41 -8.70 1.97
CA ARG A 140 -13.11 -10.14 1.86
C ARG A 140 -12.33 -10.47 0.59
N ARG A 141 -12.51 -9.65 -0.44
CA ARG A 141 -11.89 -9.78 -1.76
C ARG A 141 -11.78 -8.39 -2.38
N VAL A 142 -10.69 -8.18 -3.11
CA VAL A 142 -10.46 -7.00 -3.94
C VAL A 142 -10.25 -7.50 -5.36
N ASP A 143 -11.04 -7.01 -6.30
CA ASP A 143 -10.73 -7.20 -7.70
C ASP A 143 -9.97 -5.97 -8.19
N TYR A 144 -8.80 -6.15 -8.76
CA TYR A 144 -8.01 -5.11 -9.41
C TYR A 144 -8.22 -5.16 -10.91
N TYR A 145 -8.39 -3.99 -11.55
CA TYR A 145 -8.66 -3.88 -12.98
C TYR A 145 -7.62 -3.02 -13.68
N GLU A 146 -7.20 -3.48 -14.86
CA GLU A 146 -6.45 -2.67 -15.83
C GLU A 146 -7.24 -2.65 -17.15
N SER A 147 -7.72 -1.47 -17.53
CA SER A 147 -8.38 -1.23 -18.81
C SER A 147 -7.63 -0.13 -19.55
N GLU A 148 -7.15 -0.44 -20.76
CA GLU A 148 -6.48 0.53 -21.63
C GLU A 148 -7.42 1.68 -21.98
N THR A 149 -8.70 1.37 -22.23
CA THR A 149 -9.74 2.36 -22.55
C THR A 149 -9.91 3.38 -21.42
N THR A 150 -10.19 2.92 -20.20
CA THR A 150 -10.46 3.84 -19.08
C THR A 150 -9.19 4.59 -18.67
N SER A 151 -8.03 3.92 -18.70
CA SER A 151 -6.74 4.53 -18.38
C SER A 151 -6.34 5.60 -19.40
N SER A 152 -6.53 5.35 -20.70
CA SER A 152 -6.22 6.31 -21.76
C SER A 152 -7.16 7.51 -21.72
N ASN A 153 -8.45 7.29 -21.46
CA ASN A 153 -9.41 8.38 -21.31
C ASN A 153 -9.07 9.28 -20.11
N PHE A 154 -8.75 8.67 -18.96
CA PHE A 154 -8.35 9.41 -17.76
C PHE A 154 -7.05 10.20 -17.98
N GLN A 155 -6.04 9.57 -18.59
CA GLN A 155 -4.78 10.25 -18.89
C GLN A 155 -4.98 11.39 -19.90
N SER A 156 -5.79 11.18 -20.93
CA SER A 156 -6.13 12.23 -21.91
C SER A 156 -6.82 13.41 -21.24
N LYS A 157 -7.76 13.16 -20.32
CA LYS A 157 -8.42 14.22 -19.54
C LYS A 157 -7.45 14.94 -18.62
N LYS A 158 -6.51 14.22 -18.00
CA LYS A 158 -5.46 14.82 -17.18
C LYS A 158 -4.54 15.73 -17.99
N ASP A 159 -4.17 15.29 -19.20
CA ASP A 159 -3.33 16.08 -20.12
C ASP A 159 -4.08 17.31 -20.65
N GLU A 160 -5.38 17.19 -20.93
CA GLU A 160 -6.26 18.31 -21.27
C GLU A 160 -6.28 19.35 -20.14
N PHE A 161 -6.48 18.93 -18.89
CA PHE A 161 -6.44 19.81 -17.72
C PHE A 161 -5.09 20.51 -17.59
N ALA A 162 -3.98 19.76 -17.70
CA ALA A 162 -2.64 20.32 -17.62
C ALA A 162 -2.39 21.39 -18.70
N LYS A 163 -2.77 21.13 -19.95
CA LYS A 163 -2.63 22.08 -21.07
C LYS A 163 -3.45 23.35 -20.88
N ALA A 164 -4.62 23.23 -20.25
CA ALA A 164 -5.50 24.36 -19.94
C ALA A 164 -5.14 25.10 -18.63
N GLY A 165 -4.10 24.67 -17.91
CA GLY A 165 -3.73 25.25 -16.61
C GLY A 165 -4.72 24.92 -15.48
N ILE A 166 -5.52 23.86 -15.65
CA ILE A 166 -6.47 23.36 -14.65
C ILE A 166 -5.72 22.40 -13.70
N PRO A 167 -5.99 22.44 -12.38
CA PRO A 167 -5.37 21.51 -11.43
C PRO A 167 -5.60 20.03 -11.79
N THR A 168 -4.52 19.24 -11.73
CA THR A 168 -4.54 17.80 -12.04
C THR A 168 -4.39 16.92 -10.79
N ASN A 169 -4.79 17.42 -9.62
CA ASN A 169 -4.70 16.67 -8.38
C ASN A 169 -5.65 15.45 -8.41
N GLU A 170 -5.10 14.29 -8.08
CA GLU A 170 -5.83 13.04 -7.97
C GLU A 170 -6.27 12.81 -6.53
N ILE A 171 -7.51 12.36 -6.35
CA ILE A 171 -8.01 11.87 -5.07
C ILE A 171 -8.60 10.46 -5.22
N TRP A 172 -8.58 9.68 -4.15
CA TRP A 172 -9.30 8.42 -4.09
C TRP A 172 -10.76 8.66 -3.69
N VAL A 173 -11.69 8.09 -4.44
CA VAL A 173 -13.13 8.19 -4.18
C VAL A 173 -13.81 6.84 -4.35
N PHE A 174 -14.86 6.63 -3.57
CA PHE A 174 -15.72 5.46 -3.60
C PHE A 174 -16.98 5.74 -4.39
N HIS A 175 -17.40 4.76 -5.19
CA HIS A 175 -18.67 4.78 -5.91
C HIS A 175 -19.45 3.50 -5.64
N GLY A 176 -20.74 3.65 -5.29
CA GLY A 176 -21.65 2.52 -5.09
C GLY A 176 -22.66 2.44 -6.23
N THR A 177 -22.97 1.23 -6.67
CA THR A 177 -24.00 0.97 -7.67
C THR A 177 -24.85 -0.25 -7.29
N PHE A 178 -26.06 -0.30 -7.82
CA PHE A 178 -27.10 -1.26 -7.39
C PHE A 178 -27.03 -2.62 -8.09
N SER A 179 -26.24 -2.77 -9.16
CA SER A 179 -26.22 -3.99 -9.97
C SER A 179 -24.80 -4.31 -10.42
N ASP A 180 -24.52 -5.60 -10.58
CA ASP A 180 -23.21 -6.07 -11.00
C ASP A 180 -22.94 -5.66 -12.45
N GLU A 181 -23.95 -5.65 -13.33
CA GLU A 181 -23.80 -5.23 -14.73
C GLU A 181 -23.32 -3.77 -14.84
N ASN A 182 -23.74 -2.89 -13.92
CA ASN A 182 -23.22 -1.53 -13.88
C ASN A 182 -21.75 -1.50 -13.44
N ILE A 183 -21.33 -2.36 -12.50
CA ILE A 183 -19.92 -2.49 -12.11
C ILE A 183 -19.13 -2.92 -13.33
N GLU A 184 -19.56 -3.97 -14.02
CA GLU A 184 -18.90 -4.50 -15.22
C GLU A 184 -18.74 -3.44 -16.32
N SER A 185 -19.81 -2.68 -16.61
CA SER A 185 -19.77 -1.60 -17.58
C SER A 185 -18.84 -0.47 -17.12
N ILE A 186 -18.88 -0.07 -15.85
CA ILE A 186 -17.99 0.97 -15.32
C ILE A 186 -16.53 0.53 -15.40
N MET A 187 -16.19 -0.70 -15.00
CA MET A 187 -14.80 -1.16 -14.99
C MET A 187 -14.22 -1.30 -16.42
N SER A 188 -15.05 -1.68 -17.40
CA SER A 188 -14.58 -1.91 -18.77
C SER A 188 -14.66 -0.68 -19.68
N GLU A 189 -15.69 0.16 -19.52
CA GLU A 189 -15.97 1.31 -20.39
C GLU A 189 -15.78 2.67 -19.70
N GLY A 190 -15.70 2.69 -18.36
CA GLY A 190 -15.58 3.90 -17.57
C GLY A 190 -16.91 4.41 -17.02
N PHE A 191 -16.85 5.47 -16.22
CA PHE A 191 -18.05 6.11 -15.68
C PHE A 191 -18.78 6.89 -16.78
N LYS A 192 -20.11 6.90 -16.73
CA LYS A 192 -20.98 7.66 -17.64
C LYS A 192 -21.84 8.64 -16.87
N VAL A 193 -22.10 9.82 -17.45
CA VAL A 193 -22.91 10.85 -16.78
C VAL A 193 -24.41 10.65 -17.06
N GLY A 194 -25.19 10.54 -15.99
CA GLY A 194 -26.65 10.45 -16.06
C GLY A 194 -27.28 11.68 -16.72
N GLY A 195 -28.21 11.46 -17.65
CA GLY A 195 -28.90 12.49 -18.42
C GLY A 195 -28.11 13.03 -19.62
N SER A 196 -26.87 12.59 -19.80
CA SER A 196 -26.05 12.86 -20.99
C SER A 196 -25.85 11.58 -21.80
N GLU A 197 -25.34 10.54 -21.14
CA GLU A 197 -24.94 9.28 -21.80
C GLU A 197 -25.84 8.09 -21.39
N VAL A 198 -26.39 8.13 -20.18
CA VAL A 198 -27.29 7.11 -19.64
C VAL A 198 -28.53 7.74 -19.04
N ALA A 199 -29.66 7.04 -19.01
CA ALA A 199 -30.87 7.55 -18.36
C ALA A 199 -30.63 7.84 -16.87
N ILE A 200 -31.16 8.95 -16.36
CA ILE A 200 -31.08 9.31 -14.94
C ILE A 200 -31.89 8.29 -14.14
N LYS A 201 -31.21 7.38 -13.42
CA LYS A 201 -31.88 6.40 -12.54
C LYS A 201 -32.02 6.90 -11.10
N ASN A 202 -31.09 7.70 -10.60
CA ASN A 202 -31.10 8.33 -9.27
C ASN A 202 -30.18 9.57 -9.27
N GLY A 203 -30.48 10.58 -8.45
CA GLY A 203 -29.50 11.62 -8.07
C GLY A 203 -29.25 12.74 -9.09
N ASP A 204 -30.26 13.55 -9.41
CA ASP A 204 -30.04 14.89 -10.00
C ASP A 204 -30.21 16.01 -8.95
N ALA A 205 -30.15 15.65 -7.66
CA ALA A 205 -30.41 16.59 -6.57
C ALA A 205 -29.40 17.74 -6.51
N HIS A 206 -28.16 17.48 -6.96
CA HIS A 206 -27.06 18.46 -6.95
C HIS A 206 -26.52 18.73 -8.36
N GLY A 207 -27.28 18.34 -9.39
CA GLY A 207 -26.93 18.44 -10.79
C GLY A 207 -26.44 17.13 -11.40
N ARG A 208 -26.21 17.18 -12.71
CA ARG A 208 -25.74 16.06 -13.53
C ARG A 208 -24.25 15.82 -13.33
N GLY A 209 -23.89 14.56 -13.09
CA GLY A 209 -22.51 14.13 -12.93
C GLY A 209 -22.44 12.72 -12.34
N VAL A 210 -21.21 12.27 -12.07
CA VAL A 210 -20.94 11.00 -11.37
C VAL A 210 -20.77 11.27 -9.88
N TYR A 211 -21.69 10.76 -9.07
CA TYR A 211 -21.67 10.90 -7.62
C TYR A 211 -20.68 9.91 -7.01
N THR A 212 -19.77 10.42 -6.20
CA THR A 212 -18.75 9.65 -5.49
C THR A 212 -18.59 10.22 -4.07
N ALA A 213 -17.82 9.56 -3.23
CA ALA A 213 -17.50 10.06 -1.90
C ALA A 213 -16.07 9.69 -1.50
N THR A 214 -15.36 10.55 -0.76
CA THR A 214 -14.05 10.20 -0.22
C THR A 214 -14.15 9.17 0.91
N GLY A 215 -15.31 9.05 1.56
CA GLY A 215 -15.62 7.98 2.50
C GLY A 215 -16.55 6.91 1.89
N PRO A 216 -16.39 5.62 2.26
CA PRO A 216 -17.20 4.56 1.67
C PRO A 216 -18.60 4.47 2.27
N ARG A 217 -18.90 5.14 3.41
CA ARG A 217 -20.20 5.02 4.10
C ARG A 217 -21.38 5.43 3.23
N SER A 218 -21.23 6.54 2.51
CA SER A 218 -22.25 7.04 1.57
C SER A 218 -22.43 6.05 0.42
N SER A 219 -21.33 5.56 -0.17
CA SER A 219 -21.31 4.64 -1.31
C SER A 219 -21.82 3.24 -0.96
N GLN A 220 -21.58 2.74 0.25
CA GLN A 220 -22.13 1.47 0.75
C GLN A 220 -23.66 1.46 0.76
N GLY A 221 -24.29 2.61 1.03
CA GLY A 221 -25.75 2.73 0.96
C GLY A 221 -26.30 2.34 -0.41
N TYR A 222 -25.62 2.75 -1.48
CA TYR A 222 -25.94 2.43 -2.86
C TYR A 222 -25.47 1.02 -3.27
N GLY A 223 -24.37 0.52 -2.67
CA GLY A 223 -23.87 -0.84 -2.84
C GLY A 223 -24.57 -1.92 -2.02
N LYS A 224 -25.63 -1.61 -1.25
CA LYS A 224 -26.29 -2.57 -0.33
C LYS A 224 -26.77 -3.86 -1.01
N LYS A 225 -27.18 -3.78 -2.29
CA LYS A 225 -27.68 -4.94 -3.04
C LYS A 225 -26.54 -5.86 -3.51
N THR A 226 -25.44 -5.28 -3.95
CA THR A 226 -24.29 -6.02 -4.48
C THR A 226 -23.30 -6.43 -3.38
N ASN A 227 -23.31 -5.73 -2.24
CA ASN A 227 -22.25 -5.77 -1.21
C ASN A 227 -20.86 -5.41 -1.79
N LYS A 228 -20.83 -4.61 -2.86
CA LYS A 228 -19.64 -4.20 -3.60
C LYS A 228 -19.53 -2.67 -3.64
N VAL A 229 -18.30 -2.15 -3.61
CA VAL A 229 -18.01 -0.72 -3.79
C VAL A 229 -16.83 -0.57 -4.73
N ILE A 230 -16.94 0.35 -5.69
CA ILE A 230 -15.84 0.70 -6.60
C ILE A 230 -14.95 1.72 -5.91
N LEU A 231 -13.64 1.54 -5.98
CA LEU A 231 -12.63 2.53 -5.60
C LEU A 231 -11.94 3.04 -6.87
N ALA A 232 -12.01 4.36 -7.06
CA ALA A 232 -11.56 5.05 -8.25
C ALA A 232 -10.65 6.21 -7.91
N LYS A 233 -9.81 6.62 -8.86
CA LYS A 233 -9.10 7.91 -8.82
C LYS A 233 -9.95 8.98 -9.49
N GLY A 234 -10.00 10.18 -8.93
CA GLY A 234 -10.72 11.32 -9.49
C GLY A 234 -9.83 12.53 -9.71
N LEU A 235 -9.94 13.16 -10.89
CA LEU A 235 -9.34 14.45 -11.22
C LEU A 235 -10.29 15.58 -10.81
N VAL A 236 -9.99 16.24 -9.69
CA VAL A 236 -10.88 17.25 -9.10
C VAL A 236 -11.05 18.45 -10.03
N GLY A 237 -9.96 18.92 -10.65
CA GLY A 237 -9.98 20.13 -11.46
C GLY A 237 -10.38 21.37 -10.65
N THR A 238 -11.12 22.27 -11.29
CA THR A 238 -11.66 23.48 -10.64
C THR A 238 -13.04 23.21 -10.05
N GLU A 239 -13.19 23.43 -8.74
CA GLU A 239 -14.47 23.34 -8.02
C GLU A 239 -15.53 24.27 -8.64
N GLY A 240 -16.76 23.76 -8.73
CA GLY A 240 -17.89 24.43 -9.38
C GLY A 240 -17.96 24.25 -10.90
N VAL A 241 -16.86 23.88 -11.54
CA VAL A 241 -16.76 23.70 -13.01
C VAL A 241 -16.60 22.23 -13.37
N HIS A 242 -15.58 21.57 -12.83
CA HIS A 242 -15.22 20.18 -13.16
C HIS A 242 -15.67 19.20 -12.08
N SER A 243 -15.75 19.68 -10.84
CA SER A 243 -16.29 18.92 -9.73
C SER A 243 -17.12 19.82 -8.82
N LYS A 244 -17.97 19.21 -7.98
CA LYS A 244 -18.67 19.88 -6.89
C LYS A 244 -18.59 19.04 -5.64
N THR A 245 -18.60 19.71 -4.49
CA THR A 245 -18.68 19.12 -3.15
C THR A 245 -20.03 19.45 -2.50
N PRO A 246 -21.13 18.83 -2.96
CA PRO A 246 -22.47 19.26 -2.55
C PRO A 246 -22.76 19.06 -1.06
N LYS A 247 -22.11 18.08 -0.43
CA LYS A 247 -22.34 17.72 0.97
C LYS A 247 -21.20 16.86 1.52
N ASP A 248 -20.72 17.19 2.73
CA ASP A 248 -19.79 16.38 3.53
C ASP A 248 -18.60 15.84 2.72
N ASP A 249 -18.54 14.52 2.52
CA ASP A 249 -17.47 13.80 1.83
C ASP A 249 -17.78 13.54 0.35
N TRP A 250 -18.86 14.10 -0.20
CA TRP A 250 -19.31 13.82 -1.56
C TRP A 250 -18.55 14.63 -2.58
N TYR A 251 -18.23 13.98 -3.69
CA TYR A 251 -17.71 14.61 -4.90
C TYR A 251 -18.60 14.23 -6.08
N LEU A 252 -19.06 15.25 -6.79
CA LEU A 252 -19.77 15.13 -8.06
C LEU A 252 -18.83 15.52 -9.19
N PHE A 253 -18.43 14.57 -10.03
CA PHE A 253 -17.60 14.84 -11.21
C PHE A 253 -18.46 15.07 -12.45
N MET A 254 -18.16 16.10 -13.24
CA MET A 254 -19.03 16.51 -14.36
C MET A 254 -18.79 15.70 -15.64
N ASP A 255 -17.65 15.03 -15.75
CA ASP A 255 -17.25 14.18 -16.87
C ASP A 255 -16.78 12.82 -16.33
N GLY A 256 -17.26 11.74 -16.93
CA GLY A 256 -16.88 10.38 -16.57
C GLY A 256 -15.39 10.10 -16.75
N HIS A 257 -14.74 10.76 -17.72
CA HIS A 257 -13.30 10.63 -17.97
C HIS A 257 -12.43 11.28 -16.87
N GLN A 258 -13.02 12.05 -15.95
CA GLN A 258 -12.30 12.51 -14.75
C GLN A 258 -12.06 11.38 -13.75
N LEU A 259 -12.67 10.21 -13.95
CA LEU A 259 -12.62 9.09 -13.02
C LEU A 259 -11.97 7.87 -13.67
N LEU A 260 -11.01 7.27 -12.96
CA LEU A 260 -10.41 5.99 -13.31
C LEU A 260 -10.86 4.94 -12.30
N PRO A 261 -11.77 4.03 -12.65
CA PRO A 261 -12.10 2.90 -11.79
C PRO A 261 -10.92 1.93 -11.73
N VAL A 262 -10.49 1.56 -10.52
CA VAL A 262 -9.29 0.70 -10.32
C VAL A 262 -9.62 -0.59 -9.57
N TYR A 263 -10.43 -0.50 -8.51
CA TYR A 263 -10.74 -1.66 -7.68
C TYR A 263 -12.24 -1.83 -7.50
N VAL A 264 -12.65 -3.09 -7.30
CA VAL A 264 -13.95 -3.45 -6.73
C VAL A 264 -13.72 -4.16 -5.40
N LEU A 265 -14.21 -3.57 -4.32
CA LEU A 265 -14.11 -4.12 -2.97
C LEU A 265 -15.37 -4.94 -2.68
N HIS A 266 -15.18 -6.21 -2.35
CA HIS A 266 -16.25 -7.15 -2.00
C HIS A 266 -16.33 -7.29 -0.48
N MET A 267 -17.46 -6.93 0.11
CA MET A 267 -17.62 -6.91 1.57
C MET A 267 -18.09 -8.24 2.16
N LYS A 268 -18.60 -9.15 1.32
CA LYS A 268 -19.08 -10.49 1.70
C LYS A 268 -18.54 -11.52 0.71
N GLU A 269 -18.53 -12.78 1.14
CA GLU A 269 -18.33 -13.93 0.25
C GLU A 269 -19.58 -14.10 -0.62
N GLU A 270 -19.37 -14.47 -1.89
CA GLU A 270 -20.43 -14.81 -2.86
C GLU A 270 -20.96 -16.22 -2.64
#